data_AF-A0A170NKS4-F1
#
_entry.id   AF-A0A170NKS4-F1
#
_cell.length_a   1.000
_cell.length_b   1.000
_cell.length_c   1.000
_cell.angle_alpha   90.00
_cell.angle_beta   90.00
_cell.angle_gamma   90.00
#
_symmetry.space_group_name_H-M   'P 1'
#
loop_
_entity.id
_entity.type
_entity.pdbx_description
1 polymer ?
#
loop_
_entity_poly.entity_id
_entity_poly.type
_entity_poly.pdbx_seq_one_letter_code
_entity_poly.pdbx_strand_id
1 'polypeptide(L)'
;MDMQNRFWNRMVQIKFEILYFNEYIEQSGKFDICVNTFTAITSSGSIAGWAIWNNLKFIWAILIAMTQVITVIKSYLPYHKRVEFLSKLCFELSGLFINCEHLWYDVSNGSLTNNEINDKLRDIQIKEDKIKNKYLGSNILPLKNKLETKANIKLKEYFNKYY
;
A
#
# COMPACT_ATOMS: atom_id res chain seq x y z
N MET A 1 3.38 -10.17 -31.43
CA MET A 1 3.99 -9.68 -30.17
C MET A 1 4.73 -10.84 -29.56
N ASP A 2 6.02 -10.67 -29.27
CA ASP A 2 6.83 -11.74 -28.69
C ASP A 2 6.32 -12.12 -27.29
N MET A 3 6.23 -13.42 -27.00
CA MET A 3 5.71 -13.93 -25.72
C MET A 3 6.60 -13.51 -24.55
N GLN A 4 7.90 -13.33 -24.81
CA GLN A 4 8.85 -12.79 -23.84
C GLN A 4 8.47 -11.38 -23.41
N ASN A 5 8.15 -10.48 -24.35
CA ASN A 5 7.71 -9.12 -24.04
C ASN A 5 6.40 -9.10 -23.23
N ARG A 6 5.48 -10.02 -23.52
CA ARG A 6 4.23 -10.14 -22.75
C ARG A 6 4.50 -10.59 -21.31
N PHE A 7 5.44 -11.51 -21.12
CA PHE A 7 5.87 -11.94 -19.80
C PHE A 7 6.53 -10.78 -19.03
N TRP A 8 7.47 -10.10 -19.67
CA TRP A 8 8.16 -8.94 -19.10
C TRP A 8 7.18 -7.87 -18.62
N ASN A 9 6.25 -7.45 -19.48
CA ASN A 9 5.25 -6.45 -19.15
C ASN A 9 4.39 -6.87 -17.96
N ARG A 10 4.04 -8.16 -17.85
CA ARG A 10 3.29 -8.69 -16.71
C ARG A 10 4.11 -8.63 -15.42
N MET A 11 5.39 -8.99 -15.47
CA MET A 11 6.30 -8.94 -14.32
C MET A 11 6.49 -7.49 -13.83
N VAL A 12 6.70 -6.55 -14.75
CA VAL A 12 6.78 -5.10 -14.45
C VAL A 12 5.49 -4.60 -13.81
N GLN A 13 4.33 -5.02 -14.33
CA GLN A 13 3.03 -4.66 -13.76
C GLN A 13 2.87 -5.14 -12.31
N ILE A 14 3.23 -6.39 -12.01
CA ILE A 14 3.16 -6.93 -10.64
C ILE A 14 4.06 -6.11 -9.69
N LYS A 15 5.28 -5.77 -10.13
CA LYS A 15 6.18 -4.91 -9.34
C LYS A 15 5.60 -3.53 -9.08
N PHE A 16 5.02 -2.92 -10.10
CA PHE A 16 4.36 -1.63 -9.98
C PHE A 16 3.25 -1.67 -8.94
N GLU A 17 2.40 -2.69 -8.97
CA GLU A 17 1.30 -2.83 -8.01
C GLU A 17 1.80 -2.99 -6.57
N ILE A 18 2.84 -3.78 -6.33
CA ILE A 18 3.48 -3.91 -5.01
C ILE A 18 3.95 -2.54 -4.52
N LEU A 19 4.64 -1.77 -5.38
CA LEU A 19 5.14 -0.45 -5.03
C LEU A 19 3.98 0.53 -4.77
N TYR A 20 2.94 0.49 -5.58
CA TYR A 20 1.75 1.32 -5.42
C TYR A 20 1.02 1.05 -4.10
N PHE A 21 0.82 -0.22 -3.73
CA PHE A 21 0.21 -0.59 -2.46
C PHE A 21 1.09 -0.23 -1.26
N ASN A 22 2.42 -0.35 -1.38
CA ASN A 22 3.35 0.11 -0.34
C ASN A 22 3.28 1.63 -0.12
N GLU A 23 3.18 2.43 -1.19
CA GLU A 23 2.94 3.88 -1.06
C GLU A 23 1.59 4.19 -0.38
N TYR A 24 0.57 3.37 -0.67
CA TYR A 24 -0.74 3.48 -0.03
C TYR A 24 -0.68 3.18 1.48
N ILE A 25 0.11 2.16 1.87
CA ILE A 25 0.37 1.79 3.26
C ILE A 25 1.14 2.92 3.97
N GLU A 26 2.22 3.42 3.37
CA GLU A 26 3.06 4.46 3.97
C GLU A 26 2.27 5.75 4.21
N GLN A 27 1.44 6.16 3.24
CA GLN A 27 0.55 7.30 3.42
C GLN A 27 -0.44 7.11 4.57
N SER A 28 -0.98 5.90 4.72
CA SER A 28 -1.93 5.57 5.79
C SER A 28 -1.24 5.55 7.16
N GLY A 29 0.00 5.06 7.25
CA GLY A 29 0.78 5.06 8.49
C GLY A 29 1.14 6.46 9.01
N LYS A 30 1.41 7.41 8.10
CA LYS A 30 1.65 8.82 8.48
C LYS A 30 0.43 9.46 9.15
N PHE A 31 -0.77 9.08 8.72
CA PHE A 31 -2.01 9.55 9.33
C PHE A 31 -2.17 9.04 10.76
N ASP A 32 -1.88 7.75 11.00
CA ASP A 32 -1.94 7.15 12.34
C ASP A 32 -0.95 7.80 13.32
N ILE A 33 0.27 8.09 12.88
CA ILE A 33 1.27 8.80 13.71
C ILE A 33 0.77 10.22 14.05
N CYS A 34 0.26 10.97 13.05
CA CYS A 34 -0.24 12.32 13.27
C CYS A 34 -1.39 12.36 14.30
N VAL A 35 -2.35 11.44 14.17
CA VAL A 35 -3.48 11.33 15.10
C VAL A 35 -3.01 10.93 16.50
N ASN A 36 -2.09 9.96 16.61
CA ASN A 36 -1.57 9.53 17.92
C ASN A 36 -0.77 10.65 18.59
N THR A 37 0.05 11.40 17.84
CA THR A 37 0.78 12.56 18.36
C THR A 37 -0.17 13.67 18.81
N PHE A 38 -1.22 13.97 18.02
CA PHE A 38 -2.24 14.95 18.41
C PHE A 38 -2.95 14.56 19.71
N THR A 39 -3.33 13.28 19.85
CA THR A 39 -3.93 12.74 21.06
C THR A 39 -2.97 12.83 22.26
N ALA A 40 -1.68 12.51 22.07
CA ALA A 40 -0.67 12.59 23.12
C ALA A 40 -0.41 14.03 23.60
N ILE A 41 -0.40 15.00 22.69
CA ILE A 41 -0.28 16.43 23.03
C ILE A 41 -1.53 16.89 23.79
N THR A 42 -2.72 16.46 23.34
CA THR A 42 -4.00 16.75 24.02
C THR A 42 -4.04 16.21 25.44
N SER A 43 -3.62 14.96 25.64
CA SER A 43 -3.60 14.33 26.97
C SER A 43 -2.59 15.00 27.91
N SER A 44 -1.41 15.35 27.40
CA SER A 44 -0.36 16.02 28.18
C SER A 44 -0.76 17.44 28.55
N GLY A 45 -1.40 18.17 27.63
CA GLY A 45 -1.91 19.52 27.87
C GLY A 45 -3.02 19.55 28.93
N SER A 46 -3.89 18.53 28.95
CA SER A 46 -5.01 18.46 29.90
C SER A 46 -4.55 18.41 31.37
N ILE A 47 -3.34 17.92 31.64
CA ILE A 47 -2.75 17.84 32.99
C ILE A 47 -2.12 19.18 33.39
N ALA A 48 -1.51 19.91 32.45
CA ALA A 48 -0.97 21.25 32.68
C ALA A 48 -2.06 22.35 32.75
N GLY A 49 -3.27 22.06 32.25
CA GLY A 49 -4.38 23.00 32.11
C GLY A 49 -5.08 23.39 33.41
N TRP A 50 -4.86 22.69 34.53
CA TRP A 50 -5.55 22.98 35.81
C TRP A 50 -5.27 24.40 36.34
N ALA A 51 -4.07 24.94 36.09
CA ALA A 51 -3.67 26.29 36.51
C ALA A 51 -4.13 27.41 35.55
N ILE A 52 -4.46 27.09 34.30
CA ILE A 52 -4.73 28.07 33.22
C ILE A 52 -6.20 28.03 32.76
N TRP A 53 -6.98 27.09 33.28
CA TRP A 53 -8.34 26.79 32.83
C TRP A 53 -9.23 28.03 32.78
N ASN A 54 -9.09 28.97 33.72
CA ASN A 54 -9.96 30.15 33.77
C ASN A 54 -9.78 31.11 32.59
N ASN A 55 -8.58 31.24 32.03
CA ASN A 55 -8.29 32.22 30.98
C ASN A 55 -8.45 31.65 29.56
N LEU A 56 -8.42 30.33 29.38
CA LEU A 56 -8.43 29.67 28.06
C LEU A 56 -9.56 28.64 27.88
N LYS A 57 -10.66 28.72 28.65
CA LYS A 57 -11.79 27.76 28.61
C LYS A 57 -12.27 27.44 27.19
N PHE A 58 -12.37 28.46 26.35
CA PHE A 58 -12.86 28.31 24.97
C PHE A 58 -11.90 27.49 24.09
N ILE A 59 -10.59 27.70 24.22
CA ILE A 59 -9.56 26.95 23.48
C ILE A 59 -9.56 25.48 23.91
N TRP A 60 -9.69 25.22 25.21
CA TRP A 60 -9.81 23.85 25.74
C TRP A 60 -11.08 23.14 25.24
N ALA A 61 -12.21 23.84 25.20
CA ALA A 61 -13.46 23.28 24.67
C ALA A 61 -13.36 22.90 23.19
N ILE A 62 -12.73 23.76 22.37
CA ILE A 62 -12.47 23.47 20.95
C ILE A 62 -11.54 22.26 20.80
N LEU A 63 -10.49 22.18 21.61
CA LEU A 63 -9.51 21.09 21.57
C LEU A 63 -10.17 19.75 21.93
N ILE A 64 -10.97 19.71 23.00
CA ILE A 64 -11.76 18.53 23.38
C ILE A 64 -12.74 18.13 22.27
N ALA A 65 -13.47 19.11 21.70
CA ALA A 65 -14.39 18.84 20.60
C ALA A 65 -13.68 18.24 19.37
N MET A 66 -12.50 18.77 19.00
CA MET A 66 -11.68 18.22 17.92
C MET A 66 -11.22 16.80 18.22
N THR A 67 -10.79 16.50 19.46
CA THR A 67 -10.39 15.15 19.86
C THR A 67 -11.55 14.16 19.77
N GLN A 68 -12.76 14.56 20.15
CA GLN A 68 -13.95 13.72 20.00
C GLN A 68 -14.27 13.45 18.53
N VAL A 69 -14.25 14.48 17.69
CA VAL A 69 -14.45 14.33 16.24
C VAL A 69 -13.39 13.40 15.63
N ILE A 70 -12.11 13.57 15.97
CA ILE A 70 -11.02 12.71 15.48
C ILE A 70 -11.19 11.26 15.97
N THR A 71 -11.62 11.06 17.22
CA THR A 71 -11.83 9.72 17.80
C THR A 71 -12.98 8.99 17.10
N VAL A 72 -14.08 9.68 16.82
CA VAL A 72 -15.22 9.13 16.06
C VAL A 72 -14.80 8.82 14.62
N ILE A 73 -14.11 9.76 13.95
CA ILE A 73 -13.59 9.55 12.58
C ILE A 73 -12.67 8.32 12.54
N LYS A 74 -11.74 8.18 13.50
CA LYS A 74 -10.84 7.03 13.61
C LYS A 74 -11.60 5.72 13.81
N SER A 75 -12.67 5.71 14.61
CA SER A 75 -13.51 4.53 14.81
C SER A 75 -14.29 4.13 13.56
N TYR A 76 -14.64 5.09 12.70
CA TYR A 76 -15.37 4.85 11.46
C TYR A 76 -14.47 4.54 10.26
N LEU A 77 -13.17 4.88 10.32
CA LEU A 77 -12.22 4.60 9.26
C LEU A 77 -11.38 3.37 9.60
N PRO A 78 -11.58 2.23 8.92
CA PRO A 78 -10.82 1.00 9.16
C PRO A 78 -9.40 1.09 8.57
N TYR A 79 -8.67 2.19 8.79
CA TYR A 79 -7.31 2.40 8.28
C TYR A 79 -6.36 1.31 8.74
N HIS A 80 -6.37 0.96 10.03
CA HIS A 80 -5.52 -0.10 10.56
C HIS A 80 -5.79 -1.46 9.89
N LYS A 81 -7.06 -1.87 9.80
CA LYS A 81 -7.44 -3.11 9.13
C LYS A 81 -7.03 -3.08 7.65
N ARG A 82 -7.26 -1.95 6.96
CA ARG A 82 -6.90 -1.78 5.56
C ARG A 82 -5.39 -1.84 5.33
N VAL A 83 -4.59 -1.21 6.20
CA VAL A 83 -3.13 -1.28 6.18
C VAL A 83 -2.67 -2.72 6.39
N GLU A 84 -3.23 -3.42 7.38
CA GLU A 84 -2.89 -4.82 7.64
C GLU A 84 -3.20 -5.73 6.44
N PHE A 85 -4.38 -5.57 5.83
CA PHE A 85 -4.75 -6.33 4.63
C PHE A 85 -3.86 -6.00 3.42
N LEU A 86 -3.57 -4.72 3.20
CA LEU A 86 -2.67 -4.29 2.12
C LEU A 86 -1.24 -4.79 2.34
N SER A 87 -0.74 -4.82 3.57
CA SER A 87 0.58 -5.36 3.89
C SER A 87 0.66 -6.85 3.58
N LYS A 88 -0.38 -7.63 3.95
CA LYS A 88 -0.47 -9.06 3.62
C LYS A 88 -0.57 -9.29 2.10
N LEU A 89 -1.35 -8.46 1.40
CA LEU A 89 -1.43 -8.48 -0.07
C LEU A 89 -0.05 -8.22 -0.70
N CYS A 90 0.67 -7.19 -0.25
CA CYS A 90 2.01 -6.86 -0.75
C CYS A 90 3.00 -8.00 -0.52
N PHE A 91 2.93 -8.67 0.64
CA PHE A 91 3.77 -9.82 0.96
C PHE A 91 3.52 -10.99 0.01
N GLU A 92 2.25 -11.38 -0.21
CA GLU A 92 1.93 -12.47 -1.15
C GLU A 92 2.26 -12.11 -2.61
N LEU A 93 1.98 -10.88 -3.04
CA LEU A 93 2.38 -10.41 -4.38
C LEU A 93 3.91 -10.37 -4.55
N SER A 94 4.66 -10.01 -3.51
CA SER A 94 6.13 -10.05 -3.55
C SER A 94 6.64 -11.48 -3.71
N GLY A 95 6.01 -12.46 -3.05
CA GLY A 95 6.30 -13.87 -3.28
C GLY A 95 6.01 -14.31 -4.72
N LEU A 96 4.89 -13.87 -5.30
CA LEU A 96 4.57 -14.12 -6.71
C LEU A 96 5.59 -13.47 -7.65
N PHE A 97 6.03 -12.25 -7.35
CA PHE A 97 7.03 -11.52 -8.14
C PHE A 97 8.39 -12.22 -8.15
N ILE A 98 8.87 -12.72 -7.01
CA ILE A 98 10.12 -13.50 -6.94
C ILE A 98 10.04 -14.74 -7.84
N ASN A 99 8.89 -15.43 -7.86
CA ASN A 99 8.68 -16.55 -8.76
C ASN A 99 8.66 -16.11 -10.25
N CYS A 100 8.15 -14.92 -10.56
CA CYS A 100 8.21 -14.36 -11.92
C CYS A 100 9.64 -14.04 -12.32
N GLU A 101 10.45 -13.44 -11.45
CA GLU A 101 11.87 -13.16 -11.70
C GLU A 101 12.65 -14.45 -11.94
N HIS A 102 12.37 -15.51 -11.17
CA HIS A 102 12.97 -16.82 -11.40
C HIS A 102 12.63 -17.37 -12.80
N LEU A 103 11.34 -17.36 -13.16
CA LEU A 103 10.88 -17.80 -14.49
C LEU A 103 11.42 -16.93 -15.62
N TRP A 104 11.67 -15.63 -15.37
CA TRP A 104 12.22 -14.73 -16.37
C TRP A 104 13.59 -15.16 -16.88
N TYR A 105 14.43 -15.79 -16.04
CA TYR A 105 15.70 -16.35 -16.50
C TYR A 105 15.51 -17.42 -17.58
N ASP A 106 14.54 -18.33 -17.41
CA ASP A 106 14.25 -19.37 -18.40
C ASP A 106 13.62 -18.79 -19.69
N VAL A 107 12.78 -17.76 -19.53
CA VAL A 107 12.16 -17.03 -20.65
C VAL A 107 13.20 -16.27 -21.48
N SER A 108 14.09 -15.53 -20.82
CA SER A 108 15.10 -14.67 -21.46
C SER A 108 16.23 -15.47 -22.12
N ASN A 109 16.59 -16.63 -21.57
CA ASN A 109 17.54 -17.55 -22.18
C ASN A 109 16.95 -18.35 -23.36
N GLY A 110 15.65 -18.20 -23.65
CA GLY A 110 14.97 -18.96 -24.69
C GLY A 110 14.80 -20.44 -24.36
N SER A 111 14.91 -20.83 -23.10
CA SER A 111 14.75 -22.22 -22.64
C SER A 111 13.29 -22.68 -22.69
N LEU A 112 12.34 -21.73 -22.74
CA LEU A 112 10.90 -22.00 -22.83
C LEU A 112 10.36 -21.65 -24.23
N THR A 113 9.50 -22.52 -24.73
CA THR A 113 8.73 -22.27 -25.95
C THR A 113 7.62 -21.24 -25.70
N ASN A 114 7.14 -20.59 -26.77
CA ASN A 114 6.05 -19.62 -26.68
C ASN A 114 4.77 -20.17 -26.00
N ASN A 115 4.47 -21.46 -26.20
CA ASN A 115 3.32 -22.11 -25.57
C ASN A 115 3.53 -22.26 -24.06
N GLU A 116 4.71 -22.73 -23.63
CA GLU A 116 5.04 -22.85 -22.20
C GLU A 116 5.04 -21.48 -21.50
N ILE A 117 5.56 -20.44 -22.15
CA ILE A 117 5.51 -19.07 -21.63
C ILE A 117 4.06 -18.62 -21.42
N ASN A 118 3.17 -18.93 -22.38
CA ASN A 118 1.76 -18.58 -22.28
C ASN A 118 1.06 -19.31 -21.12
N ASP A 119 1.36 -20.59 -20.93
CA ASP A 119 0.80 -21.38 -19.83
C ASP A 119 1.28 -20.85 -18.48
N LYS A 120 2.58 -20.54 -18.34
CA LYS A 120 3.12 -19.91 -17.12
C LYS A 120 2.50 -18.53 -16.87
N LEU A 121 2.31 -17.73 -17.91
CA LEU A 121 1.63 -16.43 -17.79
C LEU A 121 0.21 -16.56 -17.28
N ARG A 122 -0.54 -17.55 -17.78
CA ARG A 122 -1.90 -17.85 -17.33
C ARG A 122 -1.89 -18.24 -15.85
N ASP A 123 -0.97 -19.08 -15.42
CA ASP A 123 -0.84 -19.49 -14.02
C ASP A 123 -0.54 -18.30 -13.10
N ILE A 124 0.34 -17.39 -13.54
CA ILE A 124 0.65 -16.16 -12.82
C ILE A 124 -0.60 -15.28 -12.68
N GLN A 125 -1.36 -15.08 -13.76
CA GLN A 125 -2.59 -14.28 -13.74
C GLN A 125 -3.63 -14.87 -12.79
N ILE A 126 -3.84 -16.19 -12.82
CA ILE A 126 -4.77 -16.86 -11.92
C ILE A 126 -4.33 -16.70 -10.46
N LYS A 127 -3.03 -16.80 -10.17
CA LYS A 127 -2.50 -16.58 -8.81
C LYS A 127 -2.65 -15.13 -8.36
N GLU A 128 -2.34 -14.19 -9.23
CA GLU A 128 -2.50 -12.74 -9.01
C GLU A 128 -3.95 -12.40 -8.67
N ASP A 129 -4.91 -12.88 -9.46
CA ASP A 129 -6.35 -12.65 -9.23
C ASP A 129 -6.83 -13.30 -7.94
N LYS A 130 -6.36 -14.50 -7.60
CA LYS A 130 -6.67 -15.15 -6.32
C LYS A 130 -6.16 -14.33 -5.13
N ILE A 131 -4.93 -13.84 -5.20
CA ILE A 131 -4.33 -12.99 -4.15
C ILE A 131 -5.15 -11.69 -4.03
N LYS A 132 -5.43 -10.99 -5.13
CA LYS A 132 -6.20 -9.74 -5.11
C LYS A 132 -7.61 -9.97 -4.56
N ASN A 133 -8.34 -10.99 -5.03
CA ASN A 133 -9.69 -11.28 -4.55
C ASN A 133 -9.72 -11.63 -3.05
N LYS A 134 -8.70 -12.33 -2.55
CA LYS A 134 -8.59 -12.71 -1.12
C LYS A 134 -8.51 -11.49 -0.19
N TYR A 135 -7.85 -10.41 -0.61
CA TYR A 135 -7.60 -9.25 0.26
C TYR A 135 -8.43 -8.01 -0.09
N LEU A 136 -8.77 -7.79 -1.37
CA LEU A 136 -9.51 -6.62 -1.84
C LEU A 136 -11.00 -6.93 -2.03
N GLY A 137 -11.38 -8.17 -2.36
CA GLY A 137 -12.76 -8.52 -2.67
C GLY A 137 -13.35 -7.58 -3.73
N SER A 138 -14.52 -6.99 -3.44
CA SER A 138 -15.18 -5.97 -4.28
C SER A 138 -14.74 -4.52 -3.98
N ASN A 139 -13.84 -4.30 -3.00
CA ASN A 139 -13.42 -2.96 -2.62
C ASN A 139 -12.38 -2.41 -3.60
N ILE A 140 -12.82 -1.45 -4.42
CA ILE A 140 -11.93 -0.71 -5.32
C ILE A 140 -11.13 0.29 -4.48
N LEU A 141 -9.80 0.20 -4.53
CA LEU A 141 -8.93 1.22 -3.95
C LEU A 141 -9.04 2.48 -4.83
N PRO A 142 -9.31 3.67 -4.25
CA PRO A 142 -9.38 4.89 -5.02
C PRO A 142 -8.01 5.18 -5.64
N LEU A 143 -8.02 5.47 -6.93
CA LEU A 143 -6.82 5.83 -7.67
C LEU A 143 -6.29 7.17 -7.17
N LYS A 144 -5.00 7.22 -6.84
CA LYS A 144 -4.32 8.44 -6.38
C LYS A 144 -3.10 8.70 -7.27
N ASN A 145 -3.22 9.65 -8.20
CA ASN A 145 -2.17 10.00 -9.17
C ASN A 145 -0.81 10.31 -8.52
N LYS A 146 -0.81 10.89 -7.31
CA LYS A 146 0.42 11.15 -6.55
C LYS A 146 1.14 9.86 -6.13
N LEU A 147 0.40 8.84 -5.72
CA LEU A 147 0.98 7.55 -5.32
C LEU A 147 1.46 6.77 -6.55
N GLU A 148 0.70 6.82 -7.65
CA GLU A 148 1.10 6.25 -8.93
C GLU A 148 2.42 6.84 -9.44
N THR A 149 2.57 8.17 -9.38
CA THR A 149 3.81 8.84 -9.80
C THR A 149 5.00 8.37 -8.98
N LYS A 150 4.85 8.26 -7.66
CA LYS A 150 5.90 7.75 -6.77
C LYS A 150 6.25 6.29 -7.04
N ALA A 151 5.24 5.44 -7.23
CA ALA A 151 5.43 4.04 -7.57
C ALA A 151 6.19 3.89 -8.90
N ASN A 152 5.87 4.71 -9.90
CA ASN A 152 6.57 4.74 -11.18
C ASN A 152 8.04 5.16 -11.06
N ILE A 153 8.36 6.14 -10.20
CA ILE A 153 9.75 6.54 -9.95
C ILE A 153 10.52 5.37 -9.32
N LYS A 154 9.99 4.77 -8.24
CA LYS A 154 10.60 3.61 -7.59
C LYS A 154 10.73 2.39 -8.51
N LEU A 155 9.77 2.20 -9.42
CA LEU A 155 9.81 1.14 -10.42
C LEU A 155 10.98 1.33 -11.37
N LYS A 156 11.15 2.54 -11.92
CA LYS A 156 12.27 2.88 -12.80
C LYS A 156 13.61 2.70 -12.07
N GLU A 157 13.72 3.15 -10.83
CA GLU A 157 14.92 2.97 -10.00
C GLU A 157 15.25 1.49 -9.78
N TYR A 158 14.24 0.65 -9.54
CA TYR A 158 14.43 -0.80 -9.39
C TYR A 158 14.98 -1.40 -10.68
N PHE A 159 14.27 -1.22 -11.80
CA PHE A 159 14.67 -1.87 -13.05
C PHE A 159 16.03 -1.37 -13.56
N ASN A 160 16.31 -0.06 -13.49
CA ASN A 160 17.63 0.47 -13.86
C ASN A 160 18.80 -0.08 -13.03
N LYS A 161 18.53 -0.60 -11.82
CA LYS A 161 19.56 -1.13 -10.93
C LYS A 161 19.82 -2.63 -11.16
N TYR A 162 18.79 -3.38 -11.53
CA TYR A 162 18.82 -4.84 -11.59
C TYR A 162 18.79 -5.42 -13.01
N TYR A 163 18.46 -4.61 -14.02
CA TYR A 163 18.38 -4.98 -15.44
C TYR A 163 19.00 -3.89 -16.32
#